data_AF-A0A7Y4S201-F1
#
_entry.id   AF-A0A7Y4S201-F1
#
_cell.length_a   1.000
_cell.length_b   1.000
_cell.length_c   1.000
_cell.angle_alpha   90.00
_cell.angle_beta   90.00
_cell.angle_gamma   90.00
#
_symmetry.space_group_name_H-M   'P 1'
#
loop_
_entity.id
_entity.type
_entity.pdbx_description
1 polymer ?
#
loop_
_entity_poly.entity_id
_entity_poly.type
_entity_poly.pdbx_seq_one_letter_code
_entity_poly.pdbx_strand_id
1 'polypeptide(L)' 'ANIIQSMNGKKTAYDNAVAESFFSNLKNEWVHHHDFKTREEAQLAIFDYIECFYNTQRMHQSLGYLTPVEMESRYYAQ' A
#
# COMPACT_ATOMS: atom_id res chain seq x y z
N ALA A 1 -6.71 4.01 23.18
CA ALA A 1 -5.76 3.57 22.15
C ALA A 1 -4.34 3.77 22.69
N ASN A 2 -3.66 2.68 23.07
CA ASN A 2 -2.26 2.72 23.50
C ASN A 2 -1.38 2.21 22.36
N ILE A 3 -1.18 3.04 21.34
CA ILE A 3 -0.23 2.73 20.26
C ILE A 3 1.14 3.23 20.72
N ILE A 4 2.09 2.30 20.89
CA ILE A 4 3.47 2.64 21.23
C ILE A 4 4.23 2.85 19.93
N GLN A 5 4.79 4.04 19.75
CA GLN A 5 5.68 4.31 18.62
C GLN A 5 6.94 3.47 18.77
N SER A 6 7.21 2.62 17.78
CA SER A 6 8.48 1.91 17.65
C SER A 6 9.38 2.67 16.70
N MET A 7 10.58 3.04 17.14
CA MET A 7 11.62 3.62 16.30
C MET A 7 12.83 2.70 16.40
N ASN A 8 13.18 2.04 15.30
CA ASN A 8 14.40 1.24 15.26
C ASN A 8 15.64 2.16 15.13
N GLY A 9 16.82 1.57 15.29
CA GLY A 9 18.10 2.29 15.13
C GLY A 9 18.28 2.91 13.74
N LYS A 10 19.14 3.94 13.64
CA LYS A 10 19.49 4.54 12.34
C LYS A 10 20.06 3.46 11.40
N LYS A 11 19.58 3.44 10.15
CA LYS A 11 20.00 2.56 9.03
C LYS A 11 19.39 1.14 8.99
N THR A 12 18.28 0.88 9.70
CA THR A 12 17.55 -0.38 9.51
C THR A 12 16.58 -0.26 8.32
N ALA A 13 17.07 -0.56 7.11
CA ALA A 13 16.28 -0.42 5.87
C ALA A 13 15.06 -1.36 5.82
N TYR A 14 15.10 -2.49 6.53
CA TYR A 14 14.04 -3.49 6.52
C TYR A 14 12.71 -2.99 7.11
N ASP A 15 12.75 -2.11 8.10
CA ASP A 15 11.53 -1.62 8.75
C ASP A 15 10.70 -0.73 7.82
N ASN A 16 11.37 0.02 6.93
CA ASN A 16 10.71 0.89 5.96
C ASN A 16 10.47 0.22 4.60
N ALA A 17 11.10 -0.94 4.34
CA ALA A 17 11.07 -1.59 3.03
C ALA A 17 9.64 -1.87 2.52
N VAL A 18 8.71 -2.23 3.42
CA VAL A 18 7.30 -2.48 3.07
C VAL A 18 6.62 -1.18 2.59
N ALA A 19 6.81 -0.09 3.33
CA ALA A 19 6.26 1.22 2.97
C ALA A 19 6.90 1.74 1.68
N GLU A 20 8.21 1.62 1.52
CA GLU A 20 8.93 2.03 0.30
C GLU A 20 8.44 1.27 -0.94
N SER A 21 8.22 -0.04 -0.82
CA SER A 21 7.66 -0.87 -1.89
C SER A 21 6.26 -0.40 -2.27
N PHE A 22 5.38 -0.15 -1.29
CA PHE A 22 4.04 0.39 -1.53
C PHE A 22 4.09 1.73 -2.27
N PHE A 23 4.88 2.70 -1.79
CA PHE A 23 4.98 4.02 -2.40
C PHE A 23 5.61 3.97 -3.79
N SER A 24 6.51 3.02 -4.05
CA SER A 24 7.05 2.78 -5.39
C SER A 24 5.94 2.32 -6.35
N ASN A 25 5.12 1.35 -5.95
CA ASN A 25 4.00 0.87 -6.76
C ASN A 25 2.98 1.98 -7.01
N LEU A 26 2.52 2.68 -5.96
CA LEU A 26 1.57 3.79 -6.08
C LEU A 26 2.05 4.84 -7.09
N LYS A 27 3.34 5.19 -7.04
CA LYS A 27 3.89 6.19 -7.95
C LYS A 27 3.93 5.70 -9.39
N ASN A 28 4.45 4.50 -9.61
CA ASN A 28 4.63 3.93 -10.95
C ASN A 28 3.31 3.53 -11.62
N GLU A 29 2.34 3.03 -10.86
CA GLU A 29 1.09 2.49 -11.40
C GLU A 29 0.00 3.56 -11.49
N TRP A 30 0.09 4.65 -10.70
CA TRP A 30 -0.98 5.65 -10.62
C TRP A 30 -0.48 7.09 -10.73
N VAL A 31 0.34 7.56 -9.80
CA VAL A 31 0.65 9.00 -9.66
C VAL A 31 1.35 9.56 -10.91
N HIS A 32 2.29 8.81 -11.51
CA HIS A 32 3.00 9.26 -12.71
C HIS A 32 2.12 9.29 -13.97
N HIS A 33 0.92 8.70 -13.92
CA HIS A 33 -0.03 8.66 -15.03
C HIS A 33 -1.16 9.68 -14.89
N HIS A 34 -1.16 10.50 -13.83
CA HIS A 34 -2.21 11.46 -13.55
C HIS A 34 -1.66 12.87 -13.32
N ASP A 35 -2.31 13.86 -13.94
CA ASP A 35 -2.07 15.28 -13.67
C ASP A 35 -3.19 15.83 -12.77
N PHE A 36 -2.91 15.94 -11.47
CA PHE A 36 -3.87 16.45 -10.50
C PHE A 36 -3.92 17.98 -10.49
N LYS A 37 -5.11 18.56 -10.61
CA LYS A 37 -5.33 20.01 -10.57
C LYS A 37 -5.51 20.52 -9.15
N THR A 38 -6.05 19.68 -8.26
CA THR A 38 -6.27 20.02 -6.85
C THR A 38 -5.79 18.90 -5.93
N ARG A 39 -5.60 19.23 -4.65
CA ARG A 39 -5.23 18.24 -3.65
C ARG A 39 -6.36 17.25 -3.40
N GLU A 40 -7.60 17.71 -3.46
CA GLU A 40 -8.80 16.91 -3.26
C GLU A 40 -8.93 15.85 -4.37
N GLU A 41 -8.63 16.22 -5.61
CA GLU A 41 -8.58 15.28 -6.74
C GLU A 41 -7.51 14.20 -6.51
N ALA A 42 -6.30 14.60 -6.11
CA ALA A 42 -5.23 13.65 -5.79
C ALA A 42 -5.61 12.71 -4.64
N GLN A 43 -6.28 13.23 -3.60
CA GLN A 43 -6.73 12.43 -2.46
C GLN A 43 -7.75 11.37 -2.88
N LEU A 44 -8.74 11.75 -3.69
CA LEU A 44 -9.74 10.81 -4.20
C LEU A 44 -9.12 9.75 -5.10
N ALA A 45 -8.21 10.15 -5.99
CA ALA A 45 -7.52 9.23 -6.88
C ALA A 45 -6.63 8.24 -6.11
N ILE A 46 -5.91 8.70 -5.07
CA ILE A 46 -5.11 7.82 -4.22
C ILE A 46 -6.01 6.88 -3.41
N PHE A 47 -7.13 7.38 -2.89
CA PHE A 47 -8.10 6.54 -2.18
C PHE A 47 -8.65 5.43 -3.07
N ASP A 48 -9.06 5.78 -4.30
CA ASP A 48 -9.55 4.82 -5.29
C ASP A 48 -8.47 3.78 -5.64
N TYR A 49 -7.23 4.23 -5.88
CA TYR A 49 -6.11 3.31 -6.09
C TYR A 49 -5.93 2.33 -4.93
N ILE A 50 -6.02 2.79 -3.67
CA ILE A 50 -5.80 1.92 -2.50
C ILE A 50 -6.96 0.92 -2.34
N GLU A 51 -8.19 1.42 -2.26
CA GLU A 51 -9.36 0.62 -1.88
C GLU A 51 -9.91 -0.21 -3.04
N CYS A 52 -9.99 0.38 -4.23
CA CYS A 52 -10.64 -0.23 -5.38
C CYS A 52 -9.69 -1.06 -6.25
N PHE A 53 -8.37 -0.81 -6.17
CA PHE A 53 -7.39 -1.51 -7.00
C PHE A 53 -6.34 -2.28 -6.18
N TYR A 54 -5.53 -1.58 -5.38
CA TYR A 54 -4.38 -2.18 -4.70
C TYR A 54 -4.80 -3.28 -3.72
N ASN A 55 -5.79 -3.00 -2.86
CA ASN A 55 -6.25 -3.95 -1.85
C ASN A 55 -7.09 -5.10 -2.43
N THR A 56 -7.85 -4.83 -3.50
CA THR A 56 -8.93 -5.72 -3.96
C THR A 56 -8.69 -6.40 -5.31
N GLN A 57 -7.75 -5.92 -6.14
CA GLN A 57 -7.52 -6.44 -7.48
C GLN A 57 -6.04 -6.74 -7.78
N ARG A 58 -5.12 -5.97 -7.20
CA ARG A 58 -3.70 -6.12 -7.48
C ARG A 58 -3.15 -7.41 -6.87
N MET A 59 -2.77 -8.36 -7.71
CA MET A 59 -2.14 -9.61 -7.26
C MET A 59 -0.66 -9.38 -6.92
N HIS A 60 -0.21 -9.97 -5.81
CA HIS A 60 1.19 -9.91 -5.39
C HIS A 60 1.83 -11.29 -5.48
N GLN A 61 2.92 -11.42 -6.26
CA GLN A 61 3.67 -12.68 -6.38
C GLN A 61 4.17 -13.18 -5.02
N SER A 62 4.59 -12.28 -4.14
CA SER A 62 5.01 -12.60 -2.77
C SER A 62 3.90 -13.16 -1.89
N LEU A 63 2.62 -12.93 -2.26
CA LEU A 63 1.44 -13.45 -1.58
C LEU A 63 0.89 -14.71 -2.26
N GLY A 64 1.62 -15.31 -3.19
CA GLY A 64 1.13 -16.45 -3.97
C GLY A 64 0.06 -16.05 -4.99
N TYR A 65 0.20 -14.85 -5.57
CA TYR A 65 -0.77 -14.26 -6.51
C TYR A 65 -2.15 -13.99 -5.92
N LEU A 66 -2.21 -13.78 -4.60
CA LEU A 66 -3.40 -13.26 -3.92
C LEU A 66 -3.35 -11.73 -3.85
N THR A 67 -4.53 -11.12 -3.75
CA THR A 67 -4.70 -9.72 -3.39
C THR A 67 -4.47 -9.53 -1.88
N PRO A 68 -4.17 -8.31 -1.41
CA PRO A 68 -4.03 -8.02 0.02
C PRO A 68 -5.26 -8.44 0.85
N VAL A 69 -6.47 -8.15 0.36
CA VAL A 69 -7.72 -8.52 1.06
C VAL A 69 -7.92 -10.04 1.13
N GLU A 70 -7.59 -10.77 0.07
CA GLU A 70 -7.66 -12.24 0.09
C GLU A 70 -6.65 -12.84 1.05
N MET A 71 -5.44 -12.29 1.09
CA MET A 71 -4.41 -12.73 2.02
C MET A 71 -4.82 -12.46 3.48
N GLU A 72 -5.34 -11.26 3.77
CA GLU A 72 -5.85 -10.90 5.10
C GLU A 72 -7.01 -11.83 5.52
N SER A 73 -7.97 -12.06 4.62
CA SER A 73 -9.09 -12.98 4.85
C SER A 73 -8.60 -14.40 5.15
N ARG A 74 -7.62 -14.89 4.39
CA ARG A 74 -7.00 -16.21 4.61
C ARG A 74 -6.23 -16.28 5.91
N TYR A 75 -5.59 -15.20 6.35
CA TYR A 75 -4.87 -15.14 7.62
C TYR A 75 -5.84 -15.28 8.81
N TYR A 76 -6.98 -14.58 8.78
CA TYR A 76 -7.97 -14.63 9.87
C TYR A 76 -8.87 -15.87 9.87
N ALA A 77 -8.94 -16.61 8.76
CA ALA A 77 -9.69 -17.86 8.66
C ALA A 77 -8.95 -19.09 9.23
N GLN A 78 -7.71 -18.91 9.68
CA GLN A 78 -6.88 -19.94 10.34
C GLN A 78 -7.10 -19.93 11.85
#